data_AF-A0A0Q4RIF1-F1
#
_entry.id   AF-A0A0Q4RIF1-F1
#
_cell.length_a   1.000
_cell.length_b   1.000
_cell.length_c   1.000
_cell.angle_alpha   90.00
_cell.angle_beta   90.00
_cell.angle_gamma   90.00
#
_symmetry.space_group_name_H-M   'P 1'
#
loop_
_entity.id
_entity.type
_entity.pdbx_description
1 polymer ?
#
loop_
_entity_poly.entity_id
_entity_poly.type
_entity_poly.pdbx_seq_one_letter_code
_entity_poly.pdbx_strand_id
1 'polypeptide(L)'
;MLEASWALNTLDTKEARTTLSGTEGGADMTDGLRLNGEKYGKLYENQIKLDPKGVDFYEGKKESMQDVEMRLWFDALLNDTEPVVTPEQACVVSEILEAIYESAASGKAVYFD
;
A
#
# COMPACT_ATOMS: atom_id res chain seq x y z
N MET A 1 -2.46 -4.48 17.83
CA MET A 1 -3.53 -5.45 17.53
C MET A 1 -3.80 -5.33 16.04
N LEU A 2 -3.52 -6.39 15.28
CA LEU A 2 -3.77 -6.44 13.84
C LEU A 2 -5.16 -7.05 13.65
N GLU A 3 -6.08 -6.33 13.03
CA GLU A 3 -7.42 -6.81 12.72
C GLU A 3 -7.60 -6.77 11.20
N ALA A 4 -8.06 -7.88 10.61
CA ALA A 4 -8.32 -8.00 9.18
C ALA A 4 -9.66 -8.72 8.96
N SER A 5 -10.49 -8.18 8.07
CA SER A 5 -11.72 -8.84 7.61
C SER A 5 -12.00 -8.41 6.18
N TRP A 6 -12.53 -9.35 5.39
CA TRP A 6 -12.96 -9.14 4.01
C TRP A 6 -14.13 -8.15 3.88
N ALA A 7 -14.87 -7.93 4.97
CA ALA A 7 -15.99 -7.01 5.04
C ALA A 7 -16.04 -6.35 6.43
N LEU A 8 -15.16 -5.38 6.66
CA LEU A 8 -15.23 -4.53 7.86
C LEU A 8 -16.48 -3.65 7.80
N ASN A 9 -17.37 -3.79 8.79
CA ASN A 9 -18.47 -2.86 8.98
C ASN A 9 -17.96 -1.56 9.65
N THR A 10 -17.29 -0.72 8.86
CA THR A 10 -16.70 0.55 9.30
C THR A 10 -17.19 1.71 8.44
N LEU A 11 -17.37 2.87 9.06
CA LEU A 11 -17.60 4.13 8.34
C LEU A 11 -16.30 4.71 7.77
N ASP A 12 -15.15 4.34 8.35
CA ASP A 12 -13.82 4.78 7.92
C ASP A 12 -13.24 3.80 6.89
N THR A 13 -13.75 3.89 5.67
CA THR A 13 -13.31 3.04 4.55
C THR A 13 -11.96 3.51 4.03
N LYS A 14 -10.92 2.71 4.28
CA LYS A 14 -9.52 2.98 3.92
C LYS A 14 -8.98 1.93 2.96
N GLU A 15 -9.71 1.71 1.87
CA GLU A 15 -9.36 0.72 0.85
C GLU A 15 -7.97 1.00 0.25
N ALA A 16 -7.11 -0.01 0.25
CA ALA A 16 -5.73 0.06 -0.25
C ALA A 16 -4.91 1.22 0.35
N ARG A 17 -5.20 1.64 1.60
CA ARG A 17 -4.42 2.67 2.30
C ARG A 17 -3.58 2.04 3.40
N THR A 18 -2.38 2.58 3.55
CA THR A 18 -1.47 2.20 4.63
C THR A 18 -1.18 3.41 5.50
N THR A 19 -1.06 3.19 6.81
CA THR A 19 -0.55 4.17 7.76
C THR A 19 0.70 3.61 8.41
N LEU A 20 1.80 4.34 8.30
CA LEU A 20 3.07 4.04 8.94
C LEU A 20 3.23 4.94 10.17
N SER A 21 3.52 4.34 11.31
CA SER A 21 3.76 5.06 12.57
C SER A 21 5.13 4.66 13.13
N GLY A 22 6.14 5.48 12.84
CA GLY A 22 7.51 5.30 13.32
C GLY A 22 7.84 6.24 14.48
N THR A 23 9.03 6.04 15.06
CA THR A 23 9.55 6.89 16.15
C THR A 23 10.10 8.22 15.66
N GLU A 24 10.51 8.31 14.39
CA GLU A 24 11.09 9.50 13.78
C GLU A 24 10.09 10.25 12.87
N GLY A 25 8.94 9.65 12.60
CA GLY A 25 7.92 10.19 11.72
C GLY A 25 6.86 9.16 11.33
N GLY A 26 5.93 9.58 10.50
CA GLY A 26 4.86 8.75 9.98
C GLY A 26 4.50 9.12 8.55
N ALA A 27 3.70 8.26 7.93
CA ALA A 27 3.16 8.48 6.60
C ALA A 27 1.77 7.86 6.47
N ASP A 28 0.89 8.49 5.71
CA ASP A 28 -0.39 7.90 5.33
C ASP A 28 -0.91 8.37 3.96
N MET A 29 -2.01 7.76 3.52
CA MET A 29 -2.65 8.00 2.23
C MET A 29 -4.08 8.52 2.36
N THR A 30 -4.41 9.21 3.46
CA THR A 30 -5.80 9.62 3.74
C THR A 30 -6.31 10.68 2.75
N ASP A 31 -5.43 11.58 2.33
CA ASP A 31 -5.71 12.66 1.39
C ASP A 31 -4.56 12.80 0.38
N GLY A 32 -4.19 11.68 -0.25
CA GLY A 32 -2.90 11.57 -0.94
C GLY A 32 -1.74 11.33 0.04
N LEU A 33 -0.50 11.40 -0.44
CA LEU A 33 0.67 11.08 0.37
C LEU A 33 0.94 12.21 1.38
N ARG A 34 0.77 11.90 2.67
CA ARG A 34 1.11 12.77 3.79
C ARG A 34 2.30 12.20 4.55
N LEU A 35 3.24 13.06 4.91
CA LEU A 35 4.36 12.73 5.78
C LEU A 35 4.30 13.61 7.02
N ASN A 36 4.47 13.02 8.20
CA ASN A 36 4.42 13.75 9.45
C ASN A 36 5.62 13.42 10.34
N GLY A 37 5.94 14.31 11.27
CA GLY A 37 7.02 14.09 12.22
C GLY A 37 7.24 15.28 13.14
N GLU A 38 8.41 15.31 13.75
CA GLU A 38 8.86 16.37 14.65
C GLU A 38 10.11 17.04 14.04
N LYS A 39 10.15 18.37 14.05
CA LYS A 39 11.33 19.15 13.72
C LYS A 39 11.41 20.41 14.56
N TYR A 40 12.53 20.59 15.28
CA TYR A 40 12.82 21.76 16.12
C TYR A 40 11.81 22.02 17.26
N GLY A 41 11.40 20.96 17.95
CA GLY A 41 10.38 20.97 19.00
C GLY A 41 8.96 21.15 18.50
N LYS A 42 8.69 20.95 17.20
CA LYS A 42 7.38 21.21 16.58
C LYS A 42 6.97 20.10 15.64
N LEU A 43 5.70 19.74 15.71
CA LEU A 43 5.09 18.79 14.78
C LEU A 43 4.92 19.43 13.41
N TYR A 44 5.18 18.65 12.35
CA TYR A 44 4.90 19.04 10.97
C TYR A 44 4.05 17.99 10.26
N GLU A 45 3.36 18.45 9.23
CA GLU A 45 2.70 17.64 8.22
C GLU A 45 3.08 18.20 6.85
N ASN A 46 3.53 17.33 5.96
CA ASN A 46 3.82 17.64 4.56
C ASN A 46 2.84 16.89 3.68
N GLN A 47 2.06 17.62 2.88
CA GLN A 47 1.20 17.04 1.86
C GLN A 47 1.91 17.05 0.51
N ILE A 48 2.17 15.86 -0.02
CA ILE A 48 2.90 15.70 -1.28
C ILE A 48 1.92 15.76 -2.44
N LYS A 49 2.13 16.73 -3.34
CA LYS A 49 1.36 16.84 -4.58
C LYS A 49 1.91 15.83 -5.59
N LEU A 50 1.19 14.74 -5.78
CA LEU A 50 1.50 13.69 -6.76
C LEU A 50 0.71 13.84 -8.07
N ASP A 51 -0.22 14.79 -8.13
CA ASP A 51 -0.99 15.07 -9.34
C ASP A 51 -0.04 15.44 -10.48
N PRO A 52 -0.11 14.76 -11.64
CA PRO A 52 0.64 15.12 -12.85
C PRO A 52 0.13 16.42 -13.49
N LYS A 53 -0.13 17.46 -12.68
CA LYS A 53 -0.09 18.83 -13.16
C LYS A 53 1.32 19.04 -13.65
N GLY A 54 1.52 18.89 -14.96
CA GLY A 54 2.78 19.28 -15.54
C GLY A 54 3.02 20.76 -15.26
N VAL A 55 4.22 21.22 -15.59
CA VAL A 55 4.50 22.65 -15.66
C VAL A 55 3.48 23.31 -16.61
N ASP A 56 3.22 24.61 -16.48
CA ASP A 56 2.33 25.33 -17.39
C ASP A 56 2.59 24.87 -18.84
N PHE A 57 1.50 24.57 -19.56
CA PHE A 57 1.48 24.09 -20.96
C PHE A 57 1.77 22.60 -21.22
N TYR A 58 1.99 21.76 -20.20
CA TYR A 58 2.14 20.31 -20.38
C TYR A 58 1.23 19.52 -19.44
N GLU A 59 0.37 18.65 -20.01
CA GLU A 59 -0.37 17.67 -19.21
C GLU A 59 0.55 16.48 -18.92
N GLY A 60 0.65 16.05 -17.66
CA GLY A 60 1.31 14.80 -17.35
C GLY A 60 0.40 13.62 -17.67
N LYS A 61 1.01 12.47 -18.01
CA LYS A 61 0.25 11.26 -18.34
C LYS A 61 -0.51 10.77 -17.11
N LYS A 62 -1.80 10.48 -17.28
CA LYS A 62 -2.65 9.86 -16.27
C LYS A 62 -3.08 8.49 -16.79
N GLU A 63 -2.89 7.47 -15.98
CA GLU A 63 -3.32 6.10 -16.22
C GLU A 63 -4.10 5.65 -14.97
N SER A 64 -5.19 4.91 -15.14
CA SER A 64 -5.92 4.35 -13.99
C SER A 64 -5.12 3.20 -13.39
N MET A 65 -5.34 2.88 -12.12
CA MET A 65 -4.61 1.77 -11.46
C MET A 65 -4.85 0.43 -12.19
N GLN A 66 -6.08 0.22 -12.67
CA GLN A 66 -6.49 -0.96 -13.42
C GLN A 66 -5.76 -1.04 -14.76
N ASP A 67 -5.66 0.10 -15.48
CA ASP A 67 -4.97 0.15 -16.77
C ASP A 67 -3.46 -0.09 -16.59
N VAL A 68 -2.84 0.50 -15.54
CA VAL A 68 -1.43 0.27 -15.20
C VAL A 68 -1.17 -1.22 -15.00
N GLU A 69 -1.99 -1.88 -14.19
CA GLU A 69 -1.83 -3.30 -13.86
C GLU A 69 -1.95 -4.19 -15.11
N MET A 70 -3.02 -3.99 -15.89
CA MET A 70 -3.22 -4.73 -17.14
C MET A 70 -2.09 -4.49 -18.13
N ARG A 71 -1.67 -3.24 -18.31
CA ARG A 71 -0.58 -2.89 -19.23
C ARG A 71 0.73 -3.55 -18.83
N LEU A 72 1.10 -3.52 -17.55
CA LEU A 72 2.34 -4.14 -17.06
C LEU A 72 2.31 -5.65 -17.25
N TRP A 73 1.16 -6.29 -17.05
CA TRP A 73 0.99 -7.71 -17.33
C TRP A 73 1.15 -8.04 -18.82
N PHE A 74 0.51 -7.28 -19.71
CA PHE A 74 0.68 -7.46 -21.15
C PHE A 74 2.11 -7.22 -21.62
N ASP A 75 2.78 -6.22 -21.05
CA ASP A 75 4.17 -5.90 -21.36
C ASP A 75 5.12 -7.05 -20.96
N ALA A 76 4.88 -7.66 -19.79
CA ALA A 76 5.61 -8.84 -19.34
C ALA A 76 5.45 -10.03 -20.32
N LEU A 77 4.24 -10.26 -20.82
CA LEU A 77 3.97 -11.31 -21.82
C LEU A 77 4.62 -11.02 -23.17
N LEU A 78 4.55 -9.78 -23.66
CA LEU A 78 5.07 -9.41 -24.97
C LEU A 78 6.60 -9.43 -25.04
N ASN A 79 7.26 -9.07 -23.93
CA ASN A 79 8.71 -8.96 -23.86
C ASN A 79 9.39 -10.15 -23.18
N ASP A 80 8.63 -11.17 -22.77
CA ASP A 80 9.14 -12.36 -22.07
C ASP A 80 9.94 -11.98 -20.80
N THR A 81 9.35 -11.09 -19.98
CA THR A 81 9.93 -10.64 -18.71
C THR A 81 9.08 -11.04 -17.52
N GLU A 82 9.67 -11.07 -16.33
CA GLU A 82 8.93 -11.34 -15.09
C GLU A 82 7.89 -10.23 -14.79
N PRO A 83 6.68 -10.58 -14.33
CA PRO A 83 5.72 -9.61 -13.85
C PRO A 83 6.22 -8.90 -12.59
N VAL A 84 5.64 -7.72 -12.31
CA VAL A 84 6.00 -6.92 -11.12
C VAL A 84 5.80 -7.68 -9.81
N VAL A 85 4.81 -8.58 -9.77
CA VAL A 85 4.56 -9.49 -8.65
C VAL A 85 4.59 -10.91 -9.16
N THR A 86 5.48 -11.74 -8.62
CA THR A 86 5.58 -13.15 -9.00
C THR A 86 4.55 -14.00 -8.27
N PRO A 87 4.22 -15.20 -8.78
CA PRO A 87 3.33 -16.14 -8.09
C PRO A 87 3.80 -16.49 -6.67
N GLU A 88 5.11 -16.61 -6.45
CA GLU A 88 5.70 -16.92 -5.15
C GLU A 88 5.49 -15.78 -4.16
N GLN A 89 5.66 -14.53 -4.60
CA GLN A 89 5.38 -13.35 -3.78
C GLN A 89 3.90 -13.27 -3.38
N ALA A 90 2.99 -13.60 -4.31
CA ALA A 90 1.56 -13.68 -4.02
C ALA A 90 1.21 -14.83 -3.05
N CYS A 91 1.94 -15.95 -3.14
CA CYS A 91 1.79 -17.07 -2.20
C CYS A 91 2.15 -16.67 -0.77
N VAL A 92 3.27 -15.96 -0.58
CA VAL A 92 3.70 -15.47 0.75
C VAL A 92 2.63 -14.59 1.40
N VAL A 93 1.92 -13.75 0.63
CA VAL A 93 0.80 -12.94 1.17
C VAL A 93 -0.31 -13.84 1.69
N SER A 94 -0.63 -14.92 0.97
CA SER A 94 -1.65 -15.88 1.39
C SER A 94 -1.25 -16.64 2.65
N GLU A 95 0.01 -17.03 2.77
CA GLU A 95 0.57 -17.68 3.96
C GLU A 95 0.51 -16.74 5.19
N ILE A 96 0.81 -15.45 5.01
CA ILE A 96 0.67 -14.44 6.06
C ILE A 96 -0.79 -14.31 6.51
N LEU A 97 -1.74 -14.30 5.57
CA LEU A 97 -3.17 -14.24 5.90
C LEU A 97 -3.62 -15.47 6.69
N GLU A 98 -3.18 -16.66 6.31
CA GLU A 98 -3.50 -17.89 7.02
C GLU A 98 -2.90 -17.89 8.44
N ALA A 99 -1.65 -17.45 8.59
CA ALA A 99 -1.01 -17.33 9.89
C ALA A 99 -1.73 -16.33 10.82
N ILE A 100 -2.30 -15.26 10.28
CA ILE A 100 -3.14 -14.33 11.06
C ILE A 100 -4.39 -15.05 11.58
N TYR A 101 -5.05 -15.85 10.73
CA TYR A 101 -6.22 -16.62 11.15
C TYR A 101 -5.88 -17.71 12.16
N GLU A 102 -4.77 -18.45 11.96
CA GLU A 102 -4.29 -19.46 12.91
C GLU A 102 -3.93 -18.84 14.27
N SER A 103 -3.22 -17.71 14.26
CA SER A 103 -2.89 -16.94 15.46
C SER A 103 -4.14 -16.50 16.21
N ALA A 104 -5.15 -15.99 15.50
CA ALA A 104 -6.43 -15.57 16.09
C ALA A 104 -7.20 -16.76 16.71
N ALA A 105 -7.22 -17.92 16.02
CA ALA A 105 -7.90 -19.11 16.52
C ALA A 105 -7.20 -19.74 17.73
N SER A 106 -5.86 -19.73 17.75
CA SER A 106 -5.04 -20.39 18.77
C SER A 106 -4.66 -19.48 19.95
N GLY A 107 -4.67 -18.16 19.75
CA GLY A 107 -4.16 -17.17 20.69
C GLY A 107 -2.63 -17.18 20.84
N LYS A 108 -1.89 -17.75 19.89
CA LYS A 108 -0.43 -17.91 19.94
C LYS A 108 0.25 -17.29 18.72
N ALA A 109 1.51 -16.89 18.87
CA ALA A 109 2.32 -16.42 17.75
C ALA A 109 2.63 -17.56 16.77
N VAL A 110 2.50 -17.27 15.48
CA VAL A 110 2.90 -18.15 14.37
C VAL A 110 4.21 -17.61 13.80
N TYR A 111 5.17 -18.51 13.54
CA TYR A 111 6.50 -18.17 13.04
C TYR A 111 6.72 -18.84 11.68
N PHE A 112 7.30 -18.10 10.75
CA PHE A 112 7.76 -18.59 9.46
C PHE A 112 9.25 -18.96 9.56
N ASP A 113 9.67 -19.98 8.80
CA ASP A 113 11.07 -20.40 8.65
C ASP A 113 11.82 -19.54 7.63
#